data_AF-A0A347SRS8-F1
#
_entry.id   AF-A0A347SRS8-F1
#
_cell.length_a   1.000
_cell.length_b   1.000
_cell.length_c   1.000
_cell.angle_alpha   90.00
_cell.angle_beta   90.00
_cell.angle_gamma   90.00
#
_symmetry.space_group_name_H-M   'P 1'
#
loop_
_entity.id
_entity.type
_entity.pdbx_description
1 polymer ?
#
loop_
_entity_poly.entity_id
_entity_poly.type
_entity_poly.pdbx_seq_one_letter_code
_entity_poly.pdbx_strand_id
1 'polypeptide(L)'
;MIANKKHSAFLLSEALVSLFILILTFSIMVFLINSYHNNNKHLFQNESSWAISMLRLEQLTADASLIKADNKTIEFESGANYKFPHKIYHLQVYHNMLRVTGKTEGHMPLLLNQQNINFITKGHTVQINAIDQFQRKWEYYLDFQ
;
A
#
# COMPACT_ATOMS: atom_id res chain seq x y z
N MET A 1 69.46 11.09 -18.24
CA MET A 1 68.42 11.75 -17.43
C MET A 1 67.14 11.85 -18.27
N ILE A 2 66.38 10.76 -18.37
CA ILE A 2 65.16 10.70 -19.19
C ILE A 2 63.98 10.81 -18.21
N ALA A 3 63.29 11.94 -18.30
CA ALA A 3 62.30 12.37 -17.33
C ALA A 3 61.05 11.47 -17.33
N ASN A 4 60.63 11.13 -16.11
CA ASN A 4 59.48 10.36 -15.68
C ASN A 4 58.13 11.06 -16.04
N LYS A 5 57.76 11.12 -17.33
CA LYS A 5 56.54 11.83 -17.81
C LYS A 5 55.34 10.93 -18.13
N LYS A 6 55.49 9.60 -18.15
CA LYS A 6 54.40 8.68 -18.56
C LYS A 6 53.32 8.47 -17.50
N HIS A 7 53.65 8.53 -16.20
CA HIS A 7 52.69 8.27 -15.12
C HIS A 7 51.66 9.39 -14.90
N SER A 8 52.03 10.65 -15.15
CA SER A 8 51.15 11.80 -14.90
C SER A 8 49.93 11.83 -15.84
N ALA A 9 50.10 11.47 -17.11
CA ALA A 9 48.98 11.41 -18.07
C ALA A 9 48.02 10.25 -17.75
N PHE A 10 48.54 9.12 -17.28
CA PHE A 10 47.74 7.98 -16.84
C PHE A 10 46.88 8.34 -15.61
N LEU A 11 47.49 8.95 -14.59
CA LEU A 11 46.79 9.43 -13.40
C LEU A 11 45.74 10.51 -13.71
N LEU A 12 46.00 11.38 -14.70
CA LEU A 12 45.02 12.38 -15.14
C LEU A 12 43.81 11.73 -15.82
N SER A 13 44.03 10.73 -16.68
CA SER A 13 42.95 10.02 -17.35
C SER A 13 42.08 9.22 -16.37
N GLU A 14 42.70 8.60 -15.37
CA GLU A 14 42.00 7.87 -14.31
C GLU A 14 41.14 8.83 -13.46
N ALA A 15 41.70 9.97 -13.05
CA ALA A 15 40.96 10.99 -12.31
C ALA A 15 39.75 11.55 -13.09
N LEU A 16 39.88 11.73 -14.42
CA LEU A 16 38.77 12.17 -15.27
C LEU A 16 37.67 11.12 -15.37
N VAL A 17 38.03 9.84 -15.50
CA VAL A 17 37.06 8.74 -15.51
C VAL A 17 36.36 8.62 -14.16
N SER A 18 37.09 8.71 -13.04
CA SER A 18 36.50 8.71 -11.70
C SER A 18 35.55 9.90 -11.49
N LEU A 19 35.93 11.10 -11.96
CA LEU A 19 35.07 12.27 -11.90
C LEU A 19 33.80 12.09 -12.73
N PHE A 20 33.91 11.50 -13.92
CA PHE A 20 32.76 11.20 -14.77
C PHE A 20 31.79 10.22 -14.10
N ILE A 21 32.32 9.14 -13.51
CA ILE A 21 31.52 8.17 -12.74
C ILE A 21 30.86 8.86 -11.55
N LEU A 22 31.56 9.76 -10.85
CA LEU A 22 31.00 10.51 -9.74
C LEU A 22 29.83 11.41 -10.18
N ILE A 23 29.99 12.15 -11.28
CA ILE A 23 28.91 13.00 -11.82
C ILE A 23 27.71 12.15 -12.23
N LEU A 24 27.95 10.99 -12.85
CA LEU A 24 26.90 10.09 -13.31
C LEU A 24 26.13 9.48 -12.13
N THR A 25 26.83 9.01 -11.11
CA THR A 25 26.21 8.49 -9.87
C THR A 25 25.41 9.57 -9.14
N PHE A 26 25.93 10.79 -9.03
CA PHE A 26 25.20 11.90 -8.42
C PHE A 26 23.94 12.26 -9.23
N SER A 27 24.05 12.26 -10.57
CA SER A 27 22.91 12.53 -11.46
C SER A 27 21.81 11.49 -11.33
N ILE A 28 22.18 10.21 -11.27
CA ILE A 28 21.23 9.11 -11.03
C ILE A 28 20.58 9.26 -9.66
N MET A 29 21.35 9.58 -8.61
CA MET A 29 20.80 9.79 -7.27
C MET A 29 19.76 10.92 -7.23
N VAL A 30 20.08 12.07 -7.83
CA VAL A 30 19.16 13.21 -7.93
C VAL A 30 17.90 12.84 -8.74
N PHE A 31 18.07 12.13 -9.85
CA PHE A 31 16.95 11.64 -10.65
C PHE A 31 16.02 10.72 -9.84
N LEU A 32 16.58 9.77 -9.09
CA LEU A 32 15.81 8.84 -8.27
C LEU A 32 15.06 9.57 -7.14
N ILE A 33 15.69 10.52 -6.46
CA ILE A 33 15.06 11.33 -5.41
C ILE A 33 13.88 12.14 -5.99
N ASN A 34 14.09 12.80 -7.13
CA ASN A 34 13.05 13.59 -7.77
C ASN A 34 11.90 12.70 -8.28
N SER A 35 12.22 11.55 -8.88
CA SER A 35 11.23 10.57 -9.31
C SER A 35 10.41 10.04 -8.13
N TYR A 36 11.04 9.74 -7.00
CA TYR A 36 10.35 9.31 -5.78
C TYR A 36 9.40 10.39 -5.25
N HIS A 37 9.85 11.64 -5.14
CA HIS A 37 9.00 12.73 -4.67
C HIS A 37 7.83 13.03 -5.61
N ASN A 38 8.05 12.96 -6.92
CA ASN A 38 7.01 13.24 -7.90
C ASN A 38 6.00 12.08 -7.99
N ASN A 39 6.48 10.84 -7.98
CA ASN A 39 5.61 9.66 -8.01
C ASN A 39 4.86 9.46 -6.69
N ASN A 40 5.41 9.84 -5.54
CA ASN A 40 4.64 9.83 -4.29
C ASN A 40 3.39 10.72 -4.37
N LYS A 41 3.38 11.78 -5.17
CA LYS A 41 2.16 12.57 -5.36
C LYS A 41 1.11 11.87 -6.23
N HIS A 42 1.49 10.88 -7.04
CA HIS A 42 0.61 10.21 -8.01
C HIS A 42 0.27 8.76 -7.66
N LEU A 43 1.22 7.96 -7.16
CA LEU A 43 1.02 6.55 -6.77
C LEU A 43 0.06 6.39 -5.59
N PHE A 44 -0.02 7.40 -4.71
CA PHE A 44 -0.96 7.43 -3.59
C PHE A 44 -2.32 8.08 -3.94
N GLN A 45 -2.58 8.46 -5.19
CA GLN A 45 -3.90 8.97 -5.60
C GLN A 45 -4.90 7.81 -5.84
N ASN A 46 -5.28 7.19 -4.72
CA ASN A 46 -6.36 6.24 -4.43
C ASN A 46 -6.45 4.90 -5.18
N GLU A 47 -6.04 4.76 -6.45
CA GLU A 47 -6.24 3.48 -7.18
C GLU A 47 -5.34 2.36 -6.66
N SER A 48 -4.05 2.66 -6.47
CA SER A 48 -3.11 1.71 -5.87
C SER A 48 -3.50 1.38 -4.43
N SER A 49 -3.94 2.38 -3.64
CA SER A 49 -4.37 2.12 -2.26
C SER A 49 -5.64 1.28 -2.20
N TRP A 50 -6.56 1.42 -3.15
CA TRP A 50 -7.73 0.56 -3.25
C TRP A 50 -7.32 -0.89 -3.51
N ALA A 51 -6.53 -1.14 -4.56
CA ALA A 51 -6.06 -2.48 -4.90
C ALA A 51 -5.28 -3.15 -3.75
N ILE A 52 -4.35 -2.42 -3.12
CA ILE A 52 -3.56 -2.93 -1.99
C ILE A 52 -4.47 -3.23 -0.79
N SER A 53 -5.46 -2.37 -0.52
CA SER A 53 -6.41 -2.58 0.58
C SER A 53 -7.26 -3.81 0.35
N MET A 54 -7.76 -4.00 -0.87
CA MET A 54 -8.59 -5.16 -1.21
C MET A 54 -7.78 -6.46 -1.13
N LEU A 55 -6.55 -6.48 -1.67
CA LEU A 55 -5.65 -7.64 -1.54
C LEU A 55 -5.39 -8.00 -0.07
N ARG A 56 -5.18 -6.99 0.78
CA ARG A 56 -4.96 -7.22 2.21
C ARG A 56 -6.22 -7.73 2.91
N LEU A 57 -7.38 -7.24 2.49
CA LEU A 57 -8.67 -7.67 2.99
C LEU A 57 -8.94 -9.13 2.61
N GLU A 58 -8.72 -9.48 1.34
CA GLU A 58 -8.87 -10.83 0.80
C GLU A 58 -8.01 -11.85 1.55
N GLN A 59 -6.73 -11.52 1.79
CA GLN A 59 -5.84 -12.36 2.60
C GLN A 59 -6.33 -12.55 4.03
N LEU A 60 -7.01 -11.54 4.59
CA LEU A 60 -7.47 -11.55 5.97
C LEU A 60 -8.83 -12.22 6.13
N THR A 61 -9.65 -12.19 5.08
CA THR A 61 -10.97 -12.85 5.02
C THR A 61 -10.93 -14.21 4.32
N ALA A 62 -9.76 -14.65 3.85
CA ALA A 62 -9.59 -15.99 3.29
C ALA A 62 -10.00 -17.04 4.33
N ASP A 63 -10.98 -17.88 3.96
CA ASP A 63 -11.60 -18.88 4.85
C ASP A 63 -12.20 -18.31 6.14
N ALA A 64 -12.51 -17.00 6.17
CA ALA A 64 -13.13 -16.38 7.32
C ALA A 64 -14.64 -16.65 7.36
N SER A 65 -15.18 -16.78 8.56
CA SER A 65 -16.62 -16.93 8.78
C SER A 65 -17.25 -15.63 9.26
N LEU A 66 -18.37 -15.29 8.64
CA LEU A 66 -19.14 -14.10 8.97
C LEU A 66 -19.91 -14.33 10.28
N ILE A 67 -19.66 -13.49 11.29
CA ILE A 67 -20.39 -13.55 12.57
C ILE A 67 -21.58 -12.60 12.52
N LYS A 68 -21.34 -11.35 12.13
CA LYS A 68 -22.36 -10.30 12.11
C LYS A 68 -22.02 -9.25 11.06
N ALA A 69 -23.03 -8.71 10.41
CA ALA A 69 -22.85 -7.57 9.51
C ALA A 69 -23.93 -6.53 9.74
N ASP A 70 -23.52 -5.27 9.63
CA ASP A 70 -24.33 -4.07 9.62
C ASP A 70 -23.79 -3.12 8.53
N ASN A 71 -24.54 -2.07 8.21
CA ASN A 71 -24.20 -1.10 7.17
C ASN A 71 -22.86 -0.36 7.39
N LYS A 72 -22.33 -0.39 8.62
CA LYS A 72 -21.08 0.30 9.03
C LYS A 72 -20.05 -0.61 9.68
N THR A 73 -20.41 -1.82 10.10
CA THR A 73 -19.51 -2.73 10.81
C THR A 73 -19.77 -4.17 10.40
N ILE A 74 -18.72 -4.91 10.10
CA ILE A 74 -18.73 -6.35 9.86
C ILE A 74 -17.82 -7.01 10.87
N GLU A 75 -18.31 -8.03 11.53
CA GLU A 75 -17.59 -8.86 12.48
C GLU A 75 -17.42 -10.25 11.88
N PHE A 76 -16.18 -10.73 11.85
CA PHE A 76 -15.84 -12.02 11.27
C PHE A 76 -14.71 -12.68 12.06
N GLU A 77 -14.68 -14.00 12.00
CA GLU A 77 -13.61 -14.83 12.54
C GLU A 77 -12.64 -15.19 11.43
N SER A 78 -11.34 -14.94 11.62
CA SER A 78 -10.32 -15.31 10.65
C SER A 78 -10.17 -16.82 10.50
N GLY A 79 -9.98 -17.28 9.27
CA GLY A 79 -9.78 -18.70 8.95
C GLY A 79 -8.53 -19.33 9.56
N ALA A 80 -8.50 -20.67 9.55
CA ALA A 80 -7.42 -21.47 10.13
C ALA A 80 -6.05 -21.25 9.44
N ASN A 81 -6.05 -20.83 8.18
CA ASN A 81 -4.86 -20.60 7.37
C ASN A 81 -4.26 -19.19 7.57
N TYR A 82 -4.95 -18.29 8.28
CA TYR A 82 -4.46 -16.95 8.52
C TYR A 82 -3.37 -16.93 9.61
N LYS A 83 -2.45 -15.95 9.55
CA LYS A 83 -1.34 -15.79 10.51
C LYS A 83 -1.77 -15.84 11.98
N PHE A 84 -2.99 -15.39 12.25
CA PHE A 84 -3.61 -15.47 13.57
C PHE A 84 -4.99 -16.11 13.45
N PRO A 85 -5.09 -17.45 13.51
CA PRO A 85 -6.33 -18.17 13.25
C PRO A 85 -7.33 -17.97 14.40
N HIS A 86 -8.63 -18.15 14.10
CA HIS A 86 -9.73 -18.09 15.07
C HIS A 86 -9.81 -16.80 15.89
N LYS A 87 -9.35 -15.68 15.32
CA LYS A 87 -9.46 -14.36 15.93
C LYS A 87 -10.63 -13.60 15.36
N ILE A 88 -11.34 -12.91 16.23
CA ILE A 88 -12.42 -11.99 15.86
C ILE A 88 -11.82 -10.66 15.45
N TYR A 89 -12.20 -10.22 14.25
CA TYR A 89 -11.88 -8.92 13.69
C TYR A 89 -13.16 -8.15 13.36
N HIS A 90 -13.04 -6.83 13.37
CA HIS A 90 -14.11 -5.93 12.97
C HIS A 90 -13.63 -5.07 11.80
N LEU A 91 -14.31 -5.18 10.66
CA LEU A 91 -14.18 -4.26 9.55
C LEU A 91 -15.20 -3.13 9.72
N GLN A 92 -14.73 -1.90 9.89
CA GLN A 92 -15.54 -0.77 10.30
C GLN A 92 -15.35 0.42 9.37
N VAL A 93 -16.46 1.11 9.10
CA VAL A 93 -16.45 2.48 8.59
C VAL A 93 -16.30 3.42 9.78
N TYR A 94 -15.17 4.11 9.85
CA TYR A 94 -14.87 5.05 10.92
C TYR A 94 -14.53 6.41 10.31
N HIS A 95 -15.33 7.44 10.59
CA HIS A 95 -15.22 8.74 9.91
C HIS A 95 -15.19 8.55 8.38
N ASN A 96 -14.06 8.89 7.76
CA ASN A 96 -13.84 8.89 6.32
C ASN A 96 -12.86 7.78 5.92
N MET A 97 -12.81 6.69 6.69
CA MET A 97 -11.87 5.59 6.46
C MET A 97 -12.50 4.22 6.70
N LEU A 98 -12.00 3.26 5.92
CA LEU A 98 -12.22 1.84 6.14
C LEU A 98 -11.08 1.31 7.00
N ARG A 99 -11.41 0.63 8.10
CA ARG A 99 -10.40 0.07 9.01
C ARG A 99 -10.74 -1.34 9.44
N VAL A 100 -9.71 -2.10 9.77
CA VAL A 100 -9.82 -3.37 10.50
C VAL A 100 -9.29 -3.17 11.92
N THR A 101 -10.05 -3.65 12.90
CA THR A 101 -9.66 -3.66 14.31
C THR A 101 -9.78 -5.06 14.88
N GLY A 102 -8.94 -5.41 15.85
CA GLY A 102 -9.13 -6.61 16.66
C GLY A 102 -10.20 -6.39 17.74
N LYS A 103 -10.53 -7.45 18.49
CA LYS A 103 -11.52 -7.43 19.58
C LYS A 103 -11.18 -6.46 20.73
N THR A 104 -9.91 -6.36 21.10
CA THR A 104 -9.45 -5.55 22.25
C THR A 104 -8.67 -4.32 21.82
N GLU A 105 -7.70 -4.49 20.92
CA GLU A 105 -6.88 -3.41 20.39
C GLU A 105 -6.49 -3.69 18.94
N GLY A 106 -6.05 -2.64 18.25
CA GLY A 106 -5.59 -2.71 16.86
C GLY A 106 -6.28 -1.68 15.99
N HIS A 107 -5.49 -0.97 15.21
CA HIS A 107 -5.97 0.01 14.24
C HIS A 107 -5.21 -0.18 12.94
N MET A 108 -5.82 -0.91 12.01
CA MET A 108 -5.28 -1.07 10.66
C MET A 108 -6.14 -0.27 9.69
N PRO A 109 -5.76 0.97 9.35
CA PRO A 109 -6.41 1.70 8.27
C PRO A 109 -6.17 0.97 6.95
N LEU A 110 -7.24 0.79 6.17
CA LEU A 110 -7.18 0.24 4.82
C LEU A 110 -7.33 1.37 3.82
N LEU A 111 -8.49 2.04 3.84
CA LEU A 111 -8.78 3.15 2.95
C LEU A 111 -8.90 4.43 3.76
N LEU A 112 -8.20 5.46 3.31
CA LEU A 112 -8.24 6.80 3.91
C LEU A 112 -8.94 7.77 2.97
N ASN A 113 -9.40 8.90 3.51
CA ASN A 113 -9.94 10.03 2.74
C ASN A 113 -11.09 9.64 1.77
N GLN A 114 -11.94 8.73 2.21
CA GLN A 114 -13.17 8.36 1.50
C GLN A 114 -14.28 9.34 1.88
N GLN A 115 -15.04 9.79 0.90
CA GLN A 115 -16.19 10.65 1.14
C GLN A 115 -17.38 9.85 1.67
N ASN A 116 -17.55 8.62 1.20
CA ASN A 116 -18.60 7.73 1.66
C ASN A 116 -18.12 6.27 1.58
N ILE A 117 -18.42 5.48 2.60
CA ILE A 117 -18.24 4.03 2.58
C ILE A 117 -19.50 3.41 3.20
N ASN A 118 -20.03 2.38 2.56
CA ASN A 118 -21.09 1.58 3.12
C ASN A 118 -20.89 0.10 2.86
N PHE A 119 -21.54 -0.72 3.68
CA PHE A 119 -21.62 -2.15 3.50
C PHE A 119 -23.05 -2.56 3.13
N ILE A 120 -23.16 -3.47 2.19
CA ILE A 120 -24.40 -4.14 1.83
C ILE A 120 -24.16 -5.63 1.97
N THR A 121 -24.88 -6.28 2.88
CA THR A 121 -24.74 -7.72 3.13
C THR A 121 -25.90 -8.48 2.50
N LYS A 122 -25.58 -9.55 1.77
CA LYS A 122 -26.54 -10.49 1.18
C LYS A 122 -26.08 -11.92 1.47
N GLY A 123 -26.70 -12.55 2.45
CA GLY A 123 -26.26 -13.88 2.90
C GLY A 123 -24.84 -13.82 3.47
N HIS A 124 -23.93 -14.63 2.93
CA HIS A 124 -22.52 -14.65 3.33
C HIS A 124 -21.64 -13.71 2.50
N THR A 125 -22.22 -12.99 1.54
CA THR A 125 -21.50 -12.00 0.73
C THR A 125 -21.66 -10.60 1.33
N VAL A 126 -20.55 -9.90 1.48
CA VAL A 126 -20.51 -8.48 1.84
C VAL A 126 -19.99 -7.68 0.66
N GLN A 127 -20.80 -6.75 0.19
CA GLN A 127 -20.40 -5.74 -0.77
C GLN A 127 -19.93 -4.47 -0.04
N ILE A 128 -18.72 -4.02 -0.35
CA ILE A 128 -18.14 -2.76 0.11
C ILE A 128 -18.27 -1.75 -1.03
N ASN A 129 -18.99 -0.66 -0.80
CA ASN A 129 -19.01 0.46 -1.72
C ASN A 129 -18.25 1.63 -1.12
N ALA A 130 -17.32 2.21 -1.87
CA ALA A 130 -16.59 3.41 -1.48
C ALA A 130 -16.68 4.49 -2.56
N ILE A 131 -16.82 5.73 -2.12
CA ILE A 131 -16.71 6.92 -2.96
C ILE A 131 -15.55 7.74 -2.43
N ASP A 132 -14.56 7.99 -3.28
CA ASP A 132 -13.40 8.77 -2.89
C ASP A 132 -13.65 10.29 -3.00
N GLN A 133 -12.70 11.09 -2.52
CA GLN A 133 -12.75 12.55 -2.61
C GLN A 133 -12.86 13.12 -4.04
N PHE A 134 -12.54 12.32 -5.06
CA PHE A 134 -12.64 12.68 -6.48
C PHE A 134 -13.92 12.16 -7.14
N GLN A 135 -14.92 11.75 -6.36
CA GLN A 135 -16.19 11.15 -6.83
C GLN A 135 -16.02 9.81 -7.58
N ARG A 136 -14.85 9.16 -7.49
CA ARG A 136 -14.67 7.82 -8.08
C ARG A 136 -15.36 6.80 -7.19
N LYS A 137 -16.10 5.89 -7.82
CA LYS A 137 -16.83 4.82 -7.16
C LYS A 137 -16.05 3.52 -7.28
N TRP A 138 -15.96 2.82 -6.16
CA TRP A 138 -15.32 1.53 -6.06
C TRP A 138 -16.24 0.55 -5.38
N GLU A 139 -16.28 -0.67 -5.91
CA GLU A 139 -17.06 -1.76 -5.37
C GLU A 139 -16.16 -2.98 -5.21
N TYR A 140 -16.31 -3.67 -4.09
CA TYR A 140 -15.61 -4.93 -3.84
C TYR A 140 -16.53 -5.90 -3.10
N TYR A 141 -16.39 -7.18 -3.42
CA TYR A 141 -17.23 -8.24 -2.90
C TYR A 141 -16.36 -9.21 -2.10
N LEU A 142 -16.82 -9.51 -0.88
CA LEU A 142 -16.20 -10.47 0.01
C LEU A 142 -17.17 -11.61 0.23
N ASP A 143 -16.75 -12.82 -0.06
CA ASP A 143 -17.49 -14.02 0.26
C ASP A 143 -16.87 -14.67 1.51
N PHE A 144 -17.69 -14.79 2.54
CA PHE A 144 -17.35 -15.51 3.76
C PHE A 144 -17.86 -16.95 3.69
N GLN A 145 -17.20 -17.85 4.43
CA GLN A 145 -17.61 -19.25 4.56
C GLN A 145 -18.80 -19.39 5.51
#